data_AF-A0A976JHV1-F1
#
_entry.id   AF-A0A976JHV1-F1
#
_cell.length_a   1.000
_cell.length_b   1.000
_cell.length_c   1.000
_cell.angle_alpha   90.00
_cell.angle_beta   90.00
_cell.angle_gamma   90.00
#
_symmetry.space_group_name_H-M   'P 1'
#
loop_
_entity.id
_entity.type
_entity.pdbx_description
1 polymer ?
#
loop_
_entity_poly.entity_id
_entity_poly.type
_entity_poly.pdbx_seq_one_letter_code
_entity_poly.pdbx_strand_id
1 'polypeptide(L)'
;MNIYEYSNKALAKKLGRAVKQERINTGLKREDLISRADITDYHLRKVESGNAFLALLPVLRELGLLDQLVPLLEMEDLIDPKLAFENKPTRQRVRS
;
A
#
# COMPACT_ATOMS: atom_id res chain seq x y z
N MET A 1 -13.04 12.02 -11.47
CA MET A 1 -12.28 11.25 -10.46
C MET A 1 -12.25 12.09 -9.18
N ASN A 2 -12.87 11.60 -8.11
CA ASN A 2 -13.10 12.33 -6.86
C ASN A 2 -11.78 12.39 -6.03
N ILE A 3 -11.54 13.47 -5.28
CA ILE A 3 -10.37 13.61 -4.38
C ILE A 3 -10.22 12.39 -3.45
N TYR A 4 -11.35 11.78 -3.06
CA TYR A 4 -11.37 10.56 -2.25
C TYR A 4 -10.85 9.32 -2.98
N GLU A 5 -11.01 9.22 -4.31
CA GLU A 5 -10.46 8.10 -5.08
C GLU A 5 -8.93 8.17 -5.15
N TYR A 6 -8.37 9.37 -5.30
CA TYR A 6 -6.91 9.56 -5.27
C TYR A 6 -6.34 9.28 -3.88
N SER A 7 -7.00 9.78 -2.83
CA SER A 7 -6.65 9.51 -1.43
C SER A 7 -6.70 8.01 -1.13
N ASN A 8 -7.77 7.32 -1.53
CA ASN A 8 -7.91 5.87 -1.32
C ASN A 8 -6.86 5.07 -2.10
N LYS A 9 -6.51 5.46 -3.32
CA LYS A 9 -5.43 4.82 -4.07
C LYS A 9 -4.07 4.98 -3.40
N ALA A 10 -3.79 6.16 -2.84
CA ALA A 10 -2.55 6.41 -2.12
C ALA A 10 -2.48 5.59 -0.81
N LEU A 11 -3.55 5.59 -0.03
CA LEU A 11 -3.68 4.81 1.20
C LEU A 11 -3.55 3.30 0.94
N ALA A 12 -4.24 2.79 -0.09
CA ALA A 12 -4.16 1.39 -0.49
C ALA A 12 -2.72 0.96 -0.78
N LYS A 13 -1.98 1.78 -1.55
CA LYS A 13 -0.57 1.53 -1.83
C LYS A 13 0.28 1.54 -0.56
N LYS A 14 0.05 2.51 0.35
CA LYS A 14 0.80 2.60 1.61
C LYS A 14 0.56 1.37 2.48
N LEU A 15 -0.68 0.91 2.61
CA LEU A 15 -1.03 -0.32 3.34
C LEU A 15 -0.39 -1.55 2.73
N GLY A 16 -0.45 -1.71 1.41
CA GLY A 16 0.19 -2.85 0.75
C GLY A 16 1.71 -2.89 0.99
N ARG A 17 2.37 -1.71 0.95
CA ARG A 17 3.80 -1.59 1.29
C ARG A 17 4.07 -1.95 2.74
N ALA A 18 3.26 -1.48 3.69
CA ALA A 18 3.43 -1.80 5.09
C ALA A 18 3.31 -3.30 5.37
N VAL A 19 2.29 -3.96 4.81
CA VAL A 19 2.13 -5.42 4.95
C VAL A 19 3.34 -6.16 4.36
N LYS A 20 3.82 -5.72 3.19
CA LYS A 20 5.02 -6.30 2.57
C LYS A 20 6.26 -6.10 3.46
N GLN A 21 6.41 -4.91 4.04
CA GLN A 21 7.54 -4.56 4.89
C GLN A 21 7.52 -5.39 6.17
N GLU A 22 6.37 -5.53 6.82
CA GLU A 22 6.23 -6.33 8.03
C GLU A 22 6.55 -7.81 7.76
N ARG A 23 6.09 -8.35 6.62
CA ARG A 23 6.48 -9.70 6.20
C ARG A 23 8.00 -9.83 6.05
N ILE A 24 8.68 -8.82 5.49
CA ILE A 24 10.14 -8.82 5.33
C ILE A 24 10.83 -8.70 6.70
N ASN A 25 10.38 -7.79 7.56
CA ASN A 25 10.93 -7.55 8.90
C ASN A 25 10.87 -8.81 9.78
N THR A 26 9.78 -9.58 9.65
CA THR A 26 9.58 -10.85 10.36
C THR A 26 10.30 -12.04 9.71
N GLY A 27 11.01 -11.84 8.60
CA GLY A 27 11.74 -12.88 7.88
C GLY A 27 10.85 -13.90 7.18
N LEU A 28 9.54 -13.64 7.04
CA LEU A 28 8.60 -14.55 6.42
C LEU A 28 8.75 -14.57 4.90
N LYS A 29 8.96 -15.76 4.33
CA LYS A 29 8.85 -15.91 2.87
C LYS A 29 7.39 -15.81 2.44
N ARG A 30 7.16 -15.49 1.17
CA ARG A 30 5.81 -15.45 0.61
C ARG A 30 5.11 -16.80 0.75
N GLU A 31 5.81 -17.88 0.43
CA GLU A 31 5.31 -19.26 0.52
C GLU A 31 4.84 -19.60 1.94
N ASP A 32 5.62 -19.21 2.95
CA ASP A 32 5.28 -19.43 4.36
C ASP A 32 4.01 -18.68 4.74
N LEU A 33 3.90 -17.40 4.34
CA LEU A 33 2.73 -16.59 4.66
C LEU A 33 1.48 -17.08 3.90
N ILE A 34 1.61 -17.45 2.63
CA ILE A 34 0.56 -18.04 1.79
C ILE A 34 0.01 -19.29 2.47
N SER A 35 0.90 -20.19 2.89
CA SER A 35 0.55 -21.43 3.57
C SER A 35 -0.13 -21.17 4.92
N ARG A 36 0.42 -20.29 5.75
CA ARG A 36 -0.11 -19.99 7.09
C ARG A 36 -1.45 -19.25 7.06
N ALA A 37 -1.65 -18.38 6.08
CA ALA A 37 -2.87 -17.58 5.94
C ALA A 37 -3.96 -18.26 5.10
N ASP A 38 -3.68 -19.45 4.55
CA ASP A 38 -4.58 -20.19 3.65
C ASP A 38 -5.08 -19.32 2.48
N ILE A 39 -4.15 -18.63 1.82
CA ILE A 39 -4.43 -17.79 0.65
C ILE A 39 -3.57 -18.21 -0.53
N THR A 40 -3.95 -17.81 -1.74
CA THR A 40 -3.14 -18.01 -2.94
C THR A 40 -2.07 -16.93 -3.07
N ASP A 41 -1.00 -17.21 -3.84
CA ASP A 41 0.00 -16.17 -4.16
C ASP A 41 -0.64 -14.96 -4.87
N TYR A 42 -1.66 -15.18 -5.69
CA TYR A 42 -2.42 -14.10 -6.33
C TYR A 42 -3.04 -13.15 -5.30
N HIS A 43 -3.68 -13.69 -4.26
CA HIS A 43 -4.25 -12.88 -3.18
C HIS A 43 -3.16 -12.13 -2.41
N LEU A 44 -2.05 -12.78 -2.07
CA LEU A 44 -0.94 -12.10 -1.38
C LEU A 44 -0.36 -10.96 -2.25
N ARG A 45 -0.20 -11.14 -3.56
CA ARG A 45 0.21 -10.06 -4.48
C ARG A 45 -0.76 -8.89 -4.47
N LYS A 46 -2.07 -9.16 -4.44
CA LYS A 46 -3.10 -8.10 -4.39
C LYS A 46 -3.05 -7.34 -3.07
N VAL A 47 -2.79 -8.01 -1.96
CA VAL A 47 -2.60 -7.39 -0.64
C VAL A 47 -1.34 -6.52 -0.63
N GLU A 48 -0.17 -7.08 -0.94
CA GLU A 48 1.10 -6.35 -0.89
C GLU A 48 1.23 -5.23 -1.93
N SER A 49 0.47 -5.29 -3.04
CA SER A 49 0.38 -4.20 -4.01
C SER A 49 -0.63 -3.11 -3.62
N GLY A 50 -1.43 -3.35 -2.60
CA GLY A 50 -2.47 -2.46 -2.12
C GLY A 50 -3.83 -2.64 -2.82
N ASN A 51 -3.88 -3.39 -3.92
CA ASN A 51 -5.09 -3.54 -4.73
C ASN A 51 -6.27 -4.16 -3.96
N ALA A 52 -6.01 -5.03 -2.98
CA ALA A 52 -7.04 -5.60 -2.12
C ALA A 52 -7.76 -4.55 -1.27
N PHE A 53 -7.11 -3.43 -0.94
CA PHE A 53 -7.68 -2.39 -0.09
C PHE A 53 -8.52 -1.36 -0.86
N LEU A 54 -8.45 -1.34 -2.21
CA LEU A 54 -9.14 -0.34 -3.02
C LEU A 54 -10.67 -0.34 -2.83
N ALA A 55 -11.26 -1.53 -2.65
CA ALA A 55 -12.68 -1.67 -2.37
C ALA A 55 -13.01 -1.48 -0.88
N LEU A 56 -12.05 -1.79 0.02
CA LEU A 56 -12.25 -1.71 1.47
C LEU A 56 -12.20 -0.27 1.99
N LEU A 57 -11.29 0.56 1.49
CA LEU A 57 -11.06 1.92 2.00
C LEU A 57 -12.27 2.85 1.89
N PRO A 58 -13.06 2.87 0.79
CA PRO A 58 -14.31 3.61 0.76
C PRO A 58 -15.28 3.17 1.86
N VAL A 59 -15.44 1.86 2.07
CA VAL A 59 -16.34 1.32 3.11
C VAL A 59 -15.89 1.74 4.50
N LEU A 60 -14.61 1.58 4.83
CA LEU A 60 -14.09 2.01 6.12
C LEU A 60 -14.19 3.52 6.33
N ARG A 61 -14.07 4.32 5.27
CA ARG A 61 -14.25 5.77 5.32
C ARG A 61 -15.69 6.14 5.69
N GLU A 62 -16.67 5.54 5.01
CA GLU A 62 -18.10 5.78 5.28
C GLU A 62 -18.49 5.31 6.69
N LEU A 63 -17.84 4.26 7.20
CA LEU A 63 -18.06 3.77 8.56
C LEU A 63 -17.27 4.53 9.64
N GLY A 64 -16.41 5.49 9.27
CA GLY A 64 -15.55 6.21 10.21
C GLY A 64 -14.47 5.34 10.87
N LEU A 65 -14.04 4.26 10.21
CA LEU A 65 -13.12 3.24 10.74
C LEU A 65 -11.72 3.28 10.11
N LEU A 66 -11.39 4.31 9.33
CA LEU A 66 -10.06 4.42 8.69
C LEU A 66 -8.92 4.44 9.72
N ASP A 67 -9.15 4.99 10.90
CA ASP A 67 -8.14 5.13 11.95
C ASP A 67 -7.71 3.77 12.52
N GLN A 68 -8.51 2.70 12.34
CA GLN A 68 -8.12 1.35 12.74
C GLN A 68 -6.95 0.79 11.93
N LEU A 69 -6.63 1.41 10.79
CA LEU A 69 -5.50 1.03 9.94
C LEU A 69 -4.20 1.75 10.32
N VAL A 70 -4.24 2.72 11.24
CA VAL A 70 -3.09 3.52 11.67
C VAL A 70 -1.91 2.65 12.14
N PRO A 71 -2.08 1.58 12.94
CA PRO A 71 -0.95 0.75 13.37
C PRO A 71 -0.18 0.11 12.21
N LEU A 72 -0.86 -0.20 11.10
CA LEU A 72 -0.21 -0.70 9.88
C LEU A 72 0.51 0.43 9.14
N LEU A 73 0.04 1.67 9.24
CA LEU A 73 0.61 2.83 8.56
C LEU A 73 1.75 3.52 9.32
N GLU A 74 1.86 3.25 10.63
CA GLU A 74 2.91 3.72 11.54
C GLU A 74 4.14 2.80 11.55
N MET A 75 4.15 1.72 10.75
CA MET A 75 5.30 0.82 10.58
C MET A 75 6.52 1.44 9.87
N GLU A 76 6.57 2.77 9.67
CA GLU A 76 7.76 3.46 9.16
C GLU A 76 8.44 4.26 10.27
N ASP A 77 9.59 3.74 10.74
CA ASP A 77 10.74 4.61 10.90
C ASP A 77 11.09 5.20 9.51
N LEU A 78 11.09 6.54 9.49
CA LEU A 78 11.82 7.43 8.58
C LEU A 78 11.40 7.52 7.11
N ILE A 79 10.52 8.50 6.84
CA ILE A 79 10.50 9.24 5.57
C ILE A 79 11.89 9.85 5.34
N ASP A 80 12.68 9.33 4.39
CA ASP A 80 13.77 10.10 3.76
C ASP A 80 13.15 11.12 2.80
N PRO A 81 13.29 12.44 3.05
CA PRO A 81 12.75 13.49 2.20
C PRO A 81 13.21 13.40 0.73
N LYS A 82 14.28 12.66 0.41
CA LYS A 82 14.76 12.47 -0.97
C LYS A 82 13.80 11.67 -1.84
N LEU A 83 13.09 10.68 -1.29
CA LEU A 83 12.15 9.84 -2.07
C LEU A 83 10.85 10.57 -2.47
N ALA A 84 10.51 11.66 -1.78
CA ALA A 84 9.35 12.49 -2.14
C ALA A 84 9.57 13.29 -3.45
N PHE A 85 10.82 13.52 -3.85
CA PHE A 85 11.15 14.29 -5.06
C PHE A 85 11.24 13.47 -6.35
N GLU A 86 11.29 12.13 -6.27
CA GLU A 86 11.45 11.28 -7.47
C GLU A 86 10.16 11.04 -8.27
N ASN A 87 8.99 11.38 -7.71
CA ASN A 87 7.70 11.21 -8.39
C ASN A 87 7.17 12.49 -9.06
N LYS A 88 8.05 13.39 -9.51
CA LYS A 88 7.65 14.43 -10.46
C LYS A 88 7.68 13.85 -11.88
N PRO A 89 6.57 13.85 -12.64
CA PRO A 89 6.62 13.53 -14.06
C PRO A 89 7.34 14.68 -14.78
N THR A 90 8.63 14.51 -15.06
CA THR A 90 9.36 15.45 -15.92
C THR A 90 8.88 15.24 -17.35
N ARG A 91 8.02 16.16 -17.82
CA ARG A 91 7.57 16.26 -19.21
C ARG A 91 8.77 16.24 -20.15
N GLN A 92 8.73 15.28 -21.07
CA GLN A 92 9.57 15.18 -22.24
C GLN A 92 9.46 16.45 -23.11
N ARG A 93 10.59 16.98 -23.59
CA ARG A 93 10.64 17.73 -24.85
C ARG A 93 11.66 17.06 -25.76
N VAL A 94 11.13 16.30 -26.71
CA VAL A 94 11.79 15.92 -27.96
C VAL A 94 11.99 17.19 -28.79
N ARG A 95 13.18 17.33 -29.41
CA ARG A 95 13.48 18.04 -30.67
C ARG A 95 14.97 17.77 -30.96
N SER A 96 15.26 16.81 -31.83
CA SER A 96 15.41 16.93 -33.30
C SER A 96 16.78 17.46 -33.68
#